data_AF-A0A9D2FB54-F1
#
_entry.id   AF-A0A9D2FB54-F1
#
_cell.length_a   1.000
_cell.length_b   1.000
_cell.length_c   1.000
_cell.angle_alpha   90.00
_cell.angle_beta   90.00
_cell.angle_gamma   90.00
#
_symmetry.space_group_name_H-M   'P 1'
#
loop_
_entity.id
_entity.type
_entity.pdbx_description
1 polymer ?
#
loop_
_entity_poly.entity_id
_entity_poly.type
_entity_poly.pdbx_seq_one_letter_code
_entity_poly.pdbx_strand_id
1 'polypeptide(L)'
;MYQRKKYMYLFAALMVLSLSGCRQNVIEPQSSNPLESSTISVLSSSDSSTSSSVAVDSVLSPSLTADPAEVLDPALEAYGWFMLAQLDADPERPKVVQDESTGEEKTWYPVTDQRFQTYADLDAYLRNLFSDEIADELLGYGYYQEFDGQLYDFLGGRGANIFIDHVEYQTVSVTDTQAKYTVSVYYTEDSGEPENPKVLEFICTKVNGKWVFTQFPYYL
;
A
#
# COMPACT_ATOMS: atom_id res chain seq x y z
N MET A 1 16.23 5.10 18.62
CA MET A 1 15.80 6.40 18.07
C MET A 1 15.13 6.14 16.72
N TYR A 2 13.81 5.94 16.74
CA TYR A 2 13.02 5.60 15.55
C TYR A 2 12.36 6.88 15.03
N GLN A 3 12.70 7.29 13.80
CA GLN A 3 12.14 8.48 13.15
C GLN A 3 10.74 8.15 12.64
N ARG A 4 9.71 8.66 13.33
CA ARG A 4 8.31 8.64 12.86
C ARG A 4 8.20 9.51 11.60
N LYS A 5 7.94 8.88 10.45
CA LYS A 5 7.52 9.59 9.23
C LYS A 5 6.10 10.10 9.46
N LYS A 6 5.96 11.41 9.68
CA LYS A 6 4.66 12.10 9.72
C LYS A 6 4.20 12.30 8.28
N TYR A 7 3.20 11.55 7.84
CA TYR A 7 2.49 11.85 6.60
C TYR A 7 1.56 13.03 6.86
N MET A 8 2.00 14.21 6.42
CA MET A 8 1.23 15.45 6.45
C MET A 8 0.62 15.65 5.07
N TYR A 9 -0.63 15.23 4.90
CA TYR A 9 -1.42 15.53 3.70
C TYR A 9 -1.90 16.98 3.78
N LEU A 10 -1.34 17.83 2.93
CA LEU A 10 -1.66 19.25 2.85
C LEU A 10 -2.83 19.45 1.89
N PHE A 11 -4.00 19.83 2.39
CA PHE A 11 -5.14 20.24 1.57
C PHE A 11 -4.84 21.61 0.96
N ALA A 12 -4.74 21.69 -0.37
CA ALA A 12 -4.56 22.93 -1.11
C ALA A 12 -5.91 23.63 -1.30
N ALA A 13 -6.20 24.65 -0.49
CA ALA A 13 -7.28 25.60 -0.74
C ALA A 13 -6.76 26.72 -1.66
N LEU A 14 -7.12 26.65 -2.95
CA LEU A 14 -6.80 27.68 -3.94
C LEU A 14 -7.80 28.84 -3.82
N MET A 15 -7.38 29.96 -3.22
CA MET A 15 -8.06 31.25 -3.33
C MET A 15 -7.20 32.21 -4.15
N VAL A 16 -7.74 32.56 -5.33
CA VAL A 16 -7.23 33.53 -6.31
C VAL A 16 -7.31 34.94 -5.74
N LEU A 17 -6.31 35.79 -6.00
CA LEU A 17 -6.43 37.23 -6.35
C LEU A 17 -5.06 37.89 -6.64
N SER A 18 -4.79 38.15 -7.94
CA SER A 18 -4.21 39.36 -8.60
C SER A 18 -3.32 40.37 -7.82
N LEU A 19 -2.33 41.11 -8.35
CA LEU A 19 -1.74 41.41 -9.69
C LEU A 19 -0.51 42.35 -9.49
N SER A 20 0.37 42.46 -10.50
CA SER A 20 1.39 43.52 -10.78
C SER A 20 2.77 43.40 -10.10
N GLY A 21 3.93 43.55 -10.75
CA GLY A 21 4.28 43.86 -12.14
C GLY A 21 5.78 44.22 -12.29
N CYS A 22 6.33 43.94 -13.49
CA CYS A 22 7.51 44.53 -14.18
C CYS A 22 8.94 44.19 -13.67
N ARG A 23 9.75 43.42 -14.43
CA ARG A 23 10.71 43.80 -15.53
C ARG A 23 12.03 44.41 -14.97
N GLN A 24 13.26 44.11 -15.43
CA GLN A 24 13.77 43.77 -16.77
C GLN A 24 15.23 43.23 -16.72
N ASN A 25 15.62 42.50 -17.77
CA ASN A 25 16.93 41.91 -18.13
C ASN A 25 18.12 42.88 -18.29
N VAL A 26 19.37 42.39 -18.22
CA VAL A 26 20.56 42.65 -19.13
C VAL A 26 21.66 41.59 -18.82
N ILE A 27 21.96 40.60 -19.69
CA ILE A 27 23.01 40.44 -20.74
C ILE A 27 24.50 40.38 -20.28
N GLU A 28 25.14 39.25 -20.66
CA GLU A 28 26.57 38.82 -20.78
C GLU A 28 27.56 39.86 -21.41
N PRO A 29 28.93 39.70 -21.50
CA PRO A 29 29.64 38.45 -21.89
C PRO A 29 31.16 38.21 -21.53
N GLN A 30 31.61 36.97 -21.81
CA GLN A 30 32.91 36.43 -22.31
C GLN A 30 34.27 36.73 -21.63
N SER A 31 35.09 35.68 -21.39
CA SER A 31 36.49 35.61 -21.90
C SER A 31 37.17 34.23 -21.74
N SER A 32 37.58 33.65 -22.89
CA SER A 32 38.80 32.85 -23.19
C SER A 32 39.28 31.65 -22.32
N ASN A 33 39.26 30.46 -22.94
CA ASN A 33 40.13 29.26 -22.73
C ASN A 33 41.59 29.51 -23.30
N PRO A 34 42.61 28.58 -23.26
CA PRO A 34 42.62 27.11 -22.97
C PRO A 34 43.87 26.52 -22.23
N LEU A 35 43.90 25.16 -22.13
CA LEU A 35 44.98 24.19 -21.80
C LEU A 35 45.22 23.93 -20.29
N GLU A 36 45.31 22.70 -19.77
CA GLU A 36 45.97 21.44 -20.21
C GLU A 36 45.19 20.17 -19.74
N SER A 37 45.09 19.12 -20.56
CA SER A 37 45.89 17.85 -20.55
C SER A 37 45.89 17.04 -19.24
N SER A 38 45.31 15.83 -19.27
CA SER A 38 45.96 14.56 -18.85
C SER A 38 45.05 13.33 -19.03
N THR A 39 45.41 12.51 -20.02
CA THR A 39 45.45 11.03 -20.06
C THR A 39 44.33 10.19 -19.42
N ILE A 40 43.57 9.51 -20.30
CA ILE A 40 42.73 8.34 -20.02
C ILE A 40 43.55 7.07 -20.29
N SER A 41 43.57 6.16 -19.33
CA SER A 41 44.07 4.79 -19.48
C SER A 41 42.90 3.80 -19.57
N VAL A 42 43.02 2.88 -20.51
CA VAL A 42 42.06 1.88 -21.00
C VAL A 42 42.23 0.54 -20.28
N LEU A 43 41.16 -0.27 -20.22
CA LEU A 43 41.05 -1.75 -20.43
C LEU A 43 39.95 -2.35 -19.52
N SER A 44 38.81 -2.84 -20.05
CA SER A 44 38.55 -4.21 -20.60
C SER A 44 38.42 -5.27 -19.47
N SER A 45 37.46 -6.19 -19.38
CA SER A 45 36.52 -6.85 -20.31
C SER A 45 35.41 -7.63 -19.57
N SER A 46 34.38 -8.01 -20.33
CA SER A 46 33.68 -9.32 -20.39
C SER A 46 32.70 -9.82 -19.30
N ASP A 47 31.48 -10.06 -19.81
CA ASP A 47 30.62 -11.24 -19.72
C ASP A 47 30.03 -11.68 -18.37
N SER A 48 28.71 -11.62 -18.25
CA SER A 48 27.86 -12.81 -18.43
C SER A 48 26.40 -12.50 -18.13
N SER A 49 25.54 -13.03 -19.01
CA SER A 49 24.11 -13.15 -18.84
C SER A 49 23.78 -14.11 -17.70
N THR A 50 22.97 -13.66 -16.75
CA THR A 50 22.14 -14.56 -15.92
C THR A 50 20.80 -13.87 -15.70
N SER A 51 19.78 -14.44 -16.33
CA SER A 51 18.39 -14.09 -16.14
C SER A 51 17.98 -14.56 -14.74
N SER A 52 17.86 -13.62 -13.80
CA SER A 52 17.39 -13.89 -12.45
C SER A 52 15.87 -13.72 -12.39
N SER A 53 15.15 -14.80 -12.69
CA SER A 53 13.69 -14.90 -12.48
C SER A 53 13.35 -15.40 -11.07
N VAL A 54 14.09 -14.97 -10.04
CA VAL A 54 13.95 -15.49 -8.66
C VAL A 54 13.96 -14.34 -7.67
N ALA A 55 12.83 -13.63 -7.51
CA ALA A 55 12.65 -12.69 -6.39
C ALA A 55 11.21 -12.18 -6.16
N VAL A 56 10.15 -12.86 -6.62
CA VAL A 56 8.77 -12.43 -6.30
C VAL A 56 8.11 -13.27 -5.21
N ASP A 57 8.52 -14.53 -5.06
CA ASP A 57 7.84 -15.49 -4.18
C ASP A 57 8.34 -15.43 -2.71
N SER A 58 9.53 -14.87 -2.46
CA SER A 58 10.17 -14.89 -1.13
C SER A 58 9.94 -13.62 -0.29
N VAL A 59 9.35 -12.58 -0.86
CA VAL A 59 9.21 -11.27 -0.19
C VAL A 59 7.82 -11.10 0.46
N LEU A 60 6.84 -11.92 0.07
CA LEU A 60 5.43 -11.67 0.39
C LEU A 60 4.79 -12.66 1.36
N SER A 61 5.44 -13.79 1.66
CA SER A 61 5.01 -14.62 2.77
C SER A 61 5.45 -13.96 4.08
N PRO A 62 4.60 -13.90 5.13
CA PRO A 62 5.02 -13.44 6.44
C PRO A 62 6.15 -14.33 6.95
N SER A 63 7.39 -13.88 6.71
CA SER A 63 8.55 -14.27 7.48
C SER A 63 8.21 -13.86 8.90
N LEU A 64 7.95 -14.82 9.78
CA LEU A 64 7.66 -14.55 11.19
C LEU A 64 8.94 -13.99 11.83
N THR A 65 9.20 -12.70 11.61
CA THR A 65 10.30 -11.96 12.24
C THR A 65 9.96 -11.76 13.72
N ALA A 66 10.97 -11.38 14.51
CA ALA A 66 10.75 -11.12 15.93
C ALA A 66 9.83 -9.92 16.19
N ASP A 67 9.71 -9.00 15.22
CA ASP A 67 8.84 -7.83 15.31
C ASP A 67 7.43 -8.16 14.77
N PRO A 68 6.39 -8.21 15.62
CA PRO A 68 5.02 -8.46 15.17
C PRO A 68 4.49 -7.41 14.18
N ALA A 69 5.02 -6.17 14.20
CA ALA A 69 4.61 -5.12 13.28
C ALA A 69 4.92 -5.49 11.81
N GLU A 70 6.11 -6.04 11.56
CA GLU A 70 6.54 -6.44 10.22
C GLU A 70 5.67 -7.55 9.61
N VAL A 71 4.99 -8.33 10.47
CA VAL A 71 4.08 -9.40 10.06
C VAL A 71 2.65 -8.88 9.88
N LEU A 72 2.19 -8.01 10.79
CA LEU A 72 0.81 -7.54 10.81
C LEU A 72 0.56 -6.36 9.88
N ASP A 73 1.48 -5.39 9.78
CA ASP A 73 1.27 -4.15 9.04
C ASP A 73 0.90 -4.39 7.56
N PRO A 74 1.58 -5.27 6.80
CA PRO A 74 1.22 -5.52 5.40
C PRO A 74 -0.18 -6.13 5.25
N ALA A 75 -0.59 -6.98 6.19
CA ALA A 75 -1.92 -7.59 6.18
C ALA A 75 -3.00 -6.59 6.61
N LEU A 76 -2.72 -5.75 7.62
CA LEU A 76 -3.65 -4.69 8.04
C LEU A 76 -3.85 -3.64 6.94
N GLU A 77 -2.78 -3.26 6.23
CA GLU A 77 -2.85 -2.40 5.05
C GLU A 77 -3.73 -3.04 3.97
N ALA A 78 -3.44 -4.29 3.61
CA ALA A 78 -4.16 -5.02 2.56
C ALA A 78 -5.64 -5.19 2.87
N TYR A 79 -5.98 -5.54 4.11
CA TYR A 79 -7.37 -5.65 4.56
C TYR A 79 -8.06 -4.27 4.59
N GLY A 80 -7.31 -3.22 4.95
CA GLY A 80 -7.76 -1.83 4.96
C GLY A 80 -8.22 -1.33 3.59
N TRP A 81 -7.64 -1.85 2.50
CA TRP A 81 -8.05 -1.54 1.13
C TRP A 81 -9.47 -1.95 0.78
N PHE A 82 -10.09 -2.81 1.58
CA PHE A 82 -11.48 -3.25 1.37
C PHE A 82 -12.44 -2.62 2.36
N MET A 83 -11.94 -2.15 3.50
CA MET A 83 -12.81 -1.76 4.61
C MET A 83 -12.74 -0.28 4.98
N LEU A 84 -11.64 0.40 4.67
CA LEU A 84 -11.39 1.79 5.03
C LEU A 84 -11.26 2.69 3.82
N ALA A 85 -10.20 2.47 3.06
CA ALA A 85 -9.74 3.33 1.99
C ALA A 85 -9.07 2.44 0.98
N GLN A 86 -9.64 2.40 -0.23
CA GLN A 86 -9.14 1.62 -1.34
C GLN A 86 -7.77 2.12 -1.81
N LEU A 87 -7.14 1.34 -2.69
CA LEU A 87 -5.89 1.70 -3.33
C LEU A 87 -5.99 3.07 -4.04
N ASP A 88 -4.88 3.81 -4.05
CA ASP A 88 -4.80 5.08 -4.77
C ASP A 88 -5.16 4.90 -6.25
N ALA A 89 -6.11 5.68 -6.74
CA ALA A 89 -6.58 5.65 -8.12
C ALA A 89 -6.50 7.04 -8.76
N ASP A 90 -6.51 7.09 -10.10
CA ASP A 90 -6.48 8.34 -10.87
C ASP A 90 -7.91 8.86 -11.10
N PRO A 91 -8.36 9.90 -10.36
CA PRO A 91 -9.72 10.42 -10.49
C PRO A 91 -9.98 11.13 -11.84
N GLU A 92 -8.93 11.48 -12.58
CA GLU A 92 -9.03 12.22 -13.85
C GLU A 92 -9.32 11.30 -15.05
N ARG A 93 -9.30 9.98 -14.85
CA ARG A 93 -9.52 8.96 -15.90
C ARG A 93 -10.65 7.98 -15.57
N PRO A 94 -11.87 8.47 -15.26
CA PRO A 94 -12.98 7.60 -14.92
C PRO A 94 -13.41 6.71 -16.09
N LYS A 95 -13.83 5.49 -15.77
CA LYS A 95 -14.52 4.56 -16.68
C LYS A 95 -15.93 4.30 -16.13
N VAL A 96 -16.95 4.77 -16.84
CA VAL A 96 -18.35 4.54 -16.48
C VAL A 96 -18.82 3.24 -17.14
N VAL A 97 -19.41 2.35 -16.35
CA VAL A 97 -19.91 1.03 -16.77
C VAL A 97 -21.33 0.85 -16.24
N GLN A 98 -22.22 0.35 -17.08
CA GLN A 98 -23.57 0.00 -16.63
C GLN A 98 -23.55 -1.36 -15.93
N ASP A 99 -24.03 -1.41 -14.70
CA ASP A 99 -24.25 -2.64 -13.96
C ASP A 99 -25.48 -3.34 -14.54
N GLU A 100 -25.28 -4.49 -15.19
CA GLU A 100 -26.39 -5.22 -15.84
C GLU A 100 -27.41 -5.77 -14.83
N SER A 101 -27.02 -5.95 -13.56
CA SER A 101 -27.89 -6.52 -12.53
C SER A 101 -28.81 -5.49 -11.90
N THR A 102 -28.34 -4.24 -11.75
CA THR A 102 -29.13 -3.15 -11.14
C THR A 102 -29.65 -2.15 -12.18
N GLY A 103 -29.05 -2.11 -13.37
CA GLY A 103 -29.28 -1.11 -14.40
C GLY A 103 -28.62 0.25 -14.12
N GLU A 104 -27.90 0.38 -13.00
CA GLU A 104 -27.26 1.63 -12.56
C GLU A 104 -25.88 1.83 -13.18
N GLU A 105 -25.46 3.08 -13.33
CA GLU A 105 -24.10 3.40 -13.77
C GLU A 105 -23.14 3.35 -12.57
N LYS A 106 -22.03 2.65 -12.74
CA LYS A 106 -20.89 2.62 -11.81
C LYS A 106 -19.69 3.30 -12.45
N THR A 107 -19.06 4.19 -11.70
CA THR A 107 -17.82 4.86 -12.13
C THR A 107 -16.62 4.21 -11.47
N TRP A 108 -15.66 3.81 -12.29
CA TRP A 108 -14.44 3.13 -11.89
C TRP A 108 -13.23 4.01 -12.21
N TYR A 109 -12.17 3.89 -11.40
CA TYR A 109 -10.95 4.69 -11.54
C TYR A 109 -9.73 3.79 -11.61
N PRO A 110 -8.79 4.02 -12.54
CA PRO A 110 -7.64 3.13 -12.70
C PRO A 110 -6.72 3.26 -11.49
N VAL A 111 -6.37 2.12 -10.89
CA VAL A 111 -5.43 2.03 -9.77
C VAL A 111 -4.05 2.50 -10.22
N THR A 112 -3.41 3.30 -9.37
CA THR A 112 -2.09 3.92 -9.61
C THR A 112 -0.97 3.24 -8.84
N ASP A 113 -1.29 2.38 -7.88
CA ASP A 113 -0.31 1.58 -7.15
C ASP A 113 0.39 0.59 -8.10
N GLN A 114 1.70 0.75 -8.27
CA GLN A 114 2.48 -0.05 -9.22
C GLN A 114 2.64 -1.52 -8.80
N ARG A 115 2.29 -1.87 -7.55
CA ARG A 115 2.21 -3.26 -7.11
C ARG A 115 1.09 -4.03 -7.83
N PHE A 116 0.05 -3.33 -8.30
CA PHE A 116 -1.18 -3.95 -8.80
C PHE A 116 -1.58 -3.38 -10.16
N GLN A 117 -1.10 -4.02 -11.23
CA GLN A 117 -1.48 -3.64 -12.59
C GLN A 117 -2.78 -4.34 -12.99
N THR A 118 -2.96 -5.58 -12.55
CA THR A 118 -4.09 -6.46 -12.89
C THR A 118 -4.83 -6.92 -11.64
N TYR A 119 -6.03 -7.46 -11.82
CA TYR A 119 -6.75 -8.10 -10.73
C TYR A 119 -5.99 -9.34 -10.21
N ALA A 120 -5.31 -10.05 -11.11
CA ALA A 120 -4.48 -11.19 -10.75
C ALA A 120 -3.31 -10.82 -9.82
N ASP A 121 -2.73 -9.63 -9.97
CA ASP A 121 -1.66 -9.16 -9.07
C ASP A 121 -2.20 -8.94 -7.64
N LEU A 122 -3.38 -8.32 -7.52
CA LEU A 122 -4.05 -8.09 -6.23
C LEU A 122 -4.46 -9.42 -5.59
N ASP A 123 -5.09 -10.32 -6.34
CA ASP A 123 -5.48 -11.66 -5.87
C ASP A 123 -4.26 -12.45 -5.36
N ALA A 124 -3.18 -12.50 -6.14
CA ALA A 124 -1.96 -13.18 -5.75
C ALA A 124 -1.34 -12.58 -4.48
N TYR A 125 -1.37 -11.26 -4.32
CA TYR A 125 -0.89 -10.58 -3.12
C TYR A 125 -1.73 -10.89 -1.89
N LEU A 126 -3.07 -10.87 -2.02
CA LEU A 126 -3.97 -11.24 -0.92
C LEU A 126 -3.77 -12.69 -0.50
N ARG A 127 -3.70 -13.62 -1.46
CA ARG A 127 -3.40 -15.03 -1.17
C ARG A 127 -1.99 -15.26 -0.64
N ASN A 128 -1.09 -14.28 -0.74
CA ASN A 128 0.21 -14.30 -0.07
C ASN A 128 0.13 -13.99 1.42
N LEU A 129 -0.88 -13.22 1.83
CA LEU A 129 -1.06 -12.79 3.22
C LEU A 129 -2.14 -13.61 3.94
N PHE A 130 -3.20 -14.01 3.24
CA PHE A 130 -4.42 -14.57 3.80
C PHE A 130 -4.70 -15.97 3.26
N SER A 131 -5.46 -16.75 4.04
CA SER A 131 -6.08 -17.97 3.56
C SER A 131 -7.03 -17.69 2.39
N ASP A 132 -7.27 -18.70 1.55
CA ASP A 132 -8.16 -18.57 0.39
C ASP A 132 -9.55 -18.06 0.79
N GLU A 133 -10.10 -18.51 1.93
CA GLU A 133 -11.40 -18.06 2.45
C GLU A 133 -11.45 -16.55 2.69
N ILE A 134 -10.44 -16.00 3.39
CA ILE A 134 -10.37 -14.55 3.67
C ILE A 134 -10.10 -13.76 2.38
N ALA A 135 -9.23 -14.27 1.50
CA ALA A 135 -8.96 -13.61 0.22
C ALA A 135 -10.22 -13.54 -0.65
N ASP A 136 -10.98 -14.64 -0.75
CA ASP A 136 -12.25 -14.71 -1.48
C ASP A 136 -13.30 -13.76 -0.88
N GLU A 137 -13.38 -13.67 0.45
CA GLU A 137 -14.27 -12.73 1.14
C GLU A 137 -13.93 -11.28 0.76
N LEU A 138 -12.65 -10.89 0.86
CA LEU A 138 -12.20 -9.53 0.54
C LEU A 138 -12.49 -9.18 -0.92
N LEU A 139 -12.10 -10.05 -1.85
CA LEU A 139 -12.34 -9.86 -3.28
C LEU A 139 -13.84 -9.84 -3.62
N GLY A 140 -14.66 -10.52 -2.83
CA GLY A 140 -16.12 -10.56 -2.94
C GLY A 140 -16.83 -9.23 -2.64
N TYR A 141 -16.18 -8.26 -1.98
CA TYR A 141 -16.76 -6.93 -1.77
C TYR A 141 -16.99 -6.15 -3.08
N GLY A 142 -16.29 -6.55 -4.17
CA GLY A 142 -16.51 -5.97 -5.49
C GLY A 142 -16.02 -4.53 -5.65
N TYR A 143 -15.06 -4.09 -4.83
CA TYR A 143 -14.43 -2.77 -4.96
C TYR A 143 -13.42 -2.69 -6.10
N TYR A 144 -12.90 -3.82 -6.57
CA TYR A 144 -11.89 -3.88 -7.62
C TYR A 144 -12.36 -4.67 -8.82
N GLN A 145 -12.08 -4.15 -10.01
CA GLN A 145 -12.42 -4.80 -11.27
C GLN A 145 -11.33 -4.55 -12.31
N GLU A 146 -11.06 -5.54 -13.15
CA GLU A 146 -10.16 -5.38 -14.27
C GLU A 146 -10.91 -4.92 -15.53
N PHE A 147 -10.33 -3.95 -16.23
CA PHE A 147 -10.79 -3.48 -17.52
C PHE A 147 -9.60 -3.36 -18.46
N ASP A 148 -9.65 -4.04 -19.60
CA ASP A 148 -8.63 -3.95 -20.65
C ASP A 148 -7.19 -4.24 -20.13
N GLY A 149 -7.07 -5.16 -19.17
CA GLY A 149 -5.79 -5.53 -18.55
C GLY A 149 -5.26 -4.57 -17.48
N GLN A 150 -6.07 -3.62 -17.03
CA GLN A 150 -5.75 -2.66 -15.97
C GLN A 150 -6.73 -2.80 -14.80
N LEU A 151 -6.22 -2.77 -13.57
CA LEU A 151 -7.01 -2.77 -12.35
C LEU A 151 -7.65 -1.40 -12.13
N TYR A 152 -8.94 -1.41 -11.79
CA TYR A 152 -9.72 -0.25 -11.41
C TYR A 152 -10.36 -0.45 -10.03
N ASP A 153 -10.58 0.67 -9.36
CA ASP A 153 -11.26 0.79 -8.07
C ASP A 153 -12.58 1.58 -8.20
N PHE A 154 -13.54 1.28 -7.33
CA PHE A 154 -14.85 1.92 -7.25
C PHE A 154 -14.91 3.10 -6.26
N LEU A 155 -13.80 3.49 -5.60
CA LEU A 155 -13.65 4.63 -4.68
C LEU A 155 -14.81 4.80 -3.66
N GLY A 156 -15.11 3.74 -2.91
CA GLY A 156 -16.20 3.70 -1.92
C GLY A 156 -15.78 3.86 -0.46
N GLY A 157 -14.57 4.34 -0.19
CA GLY A 157 -13.94 4.28 1.13
C GLY A 157 -14.63 5.15 2.18
N ARG A 158 -14.74 4.62 3.41
CA ARG A 158 -15.29 5.35 4.57
C ARG A 158 -14.24 6.18 5.33
N GLY A 159 -12.95 5.93 5.09
CA GLY A 159 -11.83 6.52 5.83
C GLY A 159 -11.52 5.81 7.14
N ALA A 160 -10.38 6.16 7.77
CA ALA A 160 -9.93 5.59 9.04
C ALA A 160 -10.73 6.12 10.24
N ASN A 161 -10.83 5.33 11.31
CA ASN A 161 -11.40 5.79 12.57
C ASN A 161 -10.51 6.85 13.24
N ILE A 162 -10.99 8.09 13.26
CA ILE A 162 -10.27 9.25 13.82
C ILE A 162 -10.09 9.21 15.33
N PHE A 163 -10.78 8.31 16.04
CA PHE A 163 -10.68 8.15 17.48
C PHE A 163 -9.64 7.13 17.92
N ILE A 164 -8.99 6.42 16.99
CA ILE A 164 -7.85 5.56 17.32
C ILE A 164 -6.66 6.48 17.65
N ASP A 165 -6.14 6.37 18.87
CA ASP A 165 -4.96 7.11 19.33
C ASP A 165 -3.67 6.40 18.89
N HIS A 166 -3.54 5.13 19.23
CA HIS A 166 -2.43 4.27 18.79
C HIS A 166 -2.78 2.78 18.89
N VAL A 167 -1.92 1.96 18.30
CA VAL A 167 -1.99 0.49 18.40
C VAL A 167 -0.70 -0.06 18.98
N GLU A 168 -0.80 -1.15 19.73
CA GLU A 168 0.34 -1.92 20.22
C GLU A 168 0.26 -3.36 19.72
N TYR A 169 1.38 -3.88 19.24
CA TYR A 169 1.50 -5.22 18.69
C TYR A 169 2.24 -6.14 19.65
N GLN A 170 1.75 -7.38 19.77
CA GLN A 170 2.40 -8.39 20.59
C GLN A 170 2.37 -9.76 19.92
N THR A 171 3.53 -10.44 19.93
CA THR A 171 3.62 -11.86 19.63
C THR A 171 3.22 -12.66 20.87
N VAL A 172 2.17 -13.47 20.77
CA VAL A 172 1.69 -14.33 21.87
C VAL A 172 2.42 -15.67 21.85
N SER A 173 2.51 -16.30 20.68
CA SER A 173 3.19 -17.58 20.52
C SER A 173 3.60 -17.82 19.08
N VAL A 174 4.72 -18.51 18.89
CA VAL A 174 5.17 -18.99 17.58
C VAL A 174 5.54 -20.46 17.72
N THR A 175 5.00 -21.30 16.83
CA THR A 175 5.27 -22.73 16.72
C THR A 175 5.63 -23.06 15.26
N ASP A 176 5.93 -24.32 14.97
CA ASP A 176 6.29 -24.73 13.60
C ASP A 176 5.13 -24.65 12.60
N THR A 177 3.89 -24.62 13.09
CA THR A 177 2.67 -24.67 12.26
C THR A 177 1.73 -23.49 12.48
N GLN A 178 1.87 -22.76 13.59
CA GLN A 178 1.00 -21.65 13.95
C GLN A 178 1.76 -20.52 14.66
N ALA A 179 1.44 -19.28 14.34
CA ALA A 179 1.80 -18.10 15.10
C ALA A 179 0.55 -17.32 15.50
N LYS A 180 0.57 -16.76 16.70
CA LYS A 180 -0.53 -15.99 17.29
C LYS A 180 -0.02 -14.62 17.69
N TYR A 181 -0.78 -13.61 17.29
CA TYR A 181 -0.50 -12.21 17.56
C TYR A 181 -1.72 -11.55 18.19
N THR A 182 -1.47 -10.49 18.95
CA THR A 182 -2.52 -9.60 19.43
C THR A 182 -2.22 -8.17 19.04
N VAL A 183 -3.29 -7.43 18.77
CA VAL A 183 -3.25 -5.98 18.63
C VAL A 183 -4.16 -5.35 19.66
N SER A 184 -3.59 -4.47 20.46
CA SER A 184 -4.30 -3.63 21.42
C SER A 184 -4.55 -2.27 20.78
N VAL A 185 -5.82 -1.93 20.58
CA VAL A 185 -6.25 -0.67 19.98
C VAL A 185 -6.66 0.28 21.09
N TYR A 186 -5.93 1.39 21.21
CA TYR A 186 -6.23 2.42 22.18
C TYR A 186 -7.01 3.55 21.51
N TYR A 187 -8.08 3.97 22.16
CA TYR A 187 -8.95 5.03 21.68
C TYR A 187 -8.81 6.30 22.52
N THR A 188 -9.12 7.45 21.93
CA THR A 188 -9.25 8.71 22.66
C THR A 188 -10.45 8.68 23.61
N GLU A 189 -10.46 9.57 24.61
CA GLU A 189 -11.56 9.67 25.59
C GLU A 189 -12.91 9.97 24.93
N ASP A 190 -12.92 10.68 23.80
CA ASP A 190 -14.11 11.08 23.06
C ASP A 190 -14.71 9.95 22.19
N SER A 191 -14.03 8.81 22.09
CA SER A 191 -14.46 7.68 21.23
C SER A 191 -15.79 7.06 21.64
N GLY A 192 -16.11 7.08 22.94
CA GLY A 192 -17.26 6.35 23.50
C GLY A 192 -17.10 4.82 23.47
N GLU A 193 -15.91 4.29 23.15
CA GLU A 193 -15.64 2.86 23.13
C GLU A 193 -15.69 2.29 24.56
N PRO A 194 -16.46 1.21 24.81
CA PRO A 194 -16.63 0.65 26.15
C PRO A 194 -15.38 -0.12 26.63
N GLU A 195 -14.50 -0.52 25.71
CA GLU A 195 -13.27 -1.26 25.98
C GLU A 195 -12.07 -0.47 25.43
N ASN A 196 -11.12 -0.13 26.32
CA ASN A 196 -9.92 0.62 25.95
C ASN A 196 -8.72 0.15 26.81
N PRO A 197 -7.75 -0.61 26.24
CA PRO A 197 -7.66 -0.99 24.84
C PRO A 197 -8.62 -2.12 24.46
N LYS A 198 -9.12 -2.11 23.22
CA LYS A 198 -9.76 -3.28 22.60
C LYS A 198 -8.68 -4.24 22.11
N VAL A 199 -8.69 -5.48 22.58
CA VAL A 199 -7.65 -6.47 22.25
C VAL A 199 -8.16 -7.49 21.23
N LEU A 200 -7.39 -7.66 20.15
CA LEU A 200 -7.81 -8.46 19.00
C LEU A 200 -6.75 -9.47 18.62
N GLU A 201 -7.21 -10.66 18.27
CA GLU A 201 -6.36 -11.83 18.09
C GLU A 201 -6.29 -12.26 16.63
N PHE A 202 -5.05 -12.40 16.16
CA PHE A 202 -4.70 -12.81 14.81
C PHE A 202 -3.98 -14.14 14.83
N ILE A 203 -4.36 -15.02 13.89
CA ILE A 203 -3.75 -16.34 13.76
C ILE A 203 -3.18 -16.49 12.37
N CYS A 204 -1.89 -16.81 12.31
CA CYS A 204 -1.18 -17.18 11.10
C CYS A 204 -0.86 -18.68 11.16
N THR A 205 -1.19 -19.41 10.10
CA THR A 205 -1.01 -20.87 10.01
C THR A 205 -0.16 -21.21 8.80
N LYS A 206 0.71 -22.21 8.95
CA LYS A 206 1.52 -22.72 7.85
C LYS A 206 0.73 -23.71 7.00
N VAL A 207 0.21 -23.26 5.86
CA VAL A 207 -0.55 -24.05 4.88
C VAL A 207 0.34 -24.30 3.67
N ASN A 208 0.53 -25.57 3.29
CA ASN A 208 1.36 -25.96 2.14
C ASN A 208 2.78 -25.34 2.14
N GLY A 209 3.37 -25.18 3.32
CA GLY A 209 4.72 -24.61 3.48
C GLY A 209 4.76 -23.08 3.59
N LYS A 210 3.64 -22.40 3.41
CA LYS A 210 3.50 -20.95 3.41
C LYS A 210 2.70 -20.46 4.62
N TRP A 211 3.14 -19.37 5.22
CA TRP A 211 2.44 -18.73 6.33
C TRP A 211 1.33 -17.84 5.79
N VAL A 212 0.10 -18.01 6.27
CA VAL A 212 -1.04 -17.14 5.91
C VAL A 212 -1.92 -16.89 7.12
N PHE A 213 -2.54 -15.73 7.19
CA PHE A 213 -3.56 -15.43 8.19
C PHE A 213 -4.83 -16.25 7.92
N THR A 214 -5.22 -17.04 8.92
CA THR A 214 -6.45 -17.86 8.93
C THR A 214 -7.49 -17.30 9.89
N GLN A 215 -7.11 -16.35 10.74
CA GLN A 215 -8.02 -15.57 11.57
C GLN A 215 -7.53 -14.12 11.55
N PHE A 216 -8.39 -13.22 11.08
CA PHE A 216 -8.06 -11.82 10.91
C PHE A 216 -9.28 -10.96 11.28
N PRO A 217 -9.50 -10.67 12.58
CA PRO A 217 -10.61 -9.84 12.99
C PRO A 217 -10.39 -8.41 12.53
N TYR A 218 -11.44 -7.79 12.01
CA TYR A 218 -11.38 -6.42 11.53
C TYR A 218 -11.67 -5.40 12.63
N TYR A 219 -10.88 -4.32 12.71
CA TYR A 219 -11.03 -3.26 13.72
C TYR A 219 -10.52 -1.88 13.36
N LEU A 220 -10.47 -1.52 12.08
CA LEU A 220 -10.03 -0.17 11.74
C LEU A 220 -11.20 0.78 11.47
#